data_AF-A0A9Q3PEI4-F1
#
_entry.id   AF-A0A9Q3PEI4-F1
#
_cell.length_a   1.000
_cell.length_b   1.000
_cell.length_c   1.000
_cell.angle_alpha   90.00
_cell.angle_beta   90.00
_cell.angle_gamma   90.00
#
_symmetry.space_group_name_H-M   'P 1'
#
loop_
_entity.id
_entity.type
_entity.pdbx_description
1 polymer ?
#
loop_
_entity_poly.entity_id
_entity_poly.type
_entity_poly.pdbx_seq_one_letter_code
_entity_poly.pdbx_strand_id
1 'polypeptide(L)'
;MEPDFKEWDQVLVSTLSFNNLKGPKKMRDSFVGPYTIIKLIGKNAVEVKLTEEFSRKHPVFPVRLVKPYFQAEGDKFPSWKKTPLHQK
;
A
#
# COMPACT_ATOMS: atom_id res chain seq x y z
N MET A 1 -15.13 9.01 1.09
CA MET A 1 -15.08 8.06 2.23
C MET A 1 -13.63 7.85 2.57
N GLU A 2 -13.21 8.24 3.77
CA GLU A 2 -11.92 7.77 4.29
C GLU A 2 -12.08 6.27 4.60
N PRO A 3 -11.08 5.41 4.28
CA PRO A 3 -11.17 4.00 4.58
C PRO A 3 -11.11 3.76 6.09
N ASP A 4 -12.11 3.06 6.63
CA ASP A 4 -12.07 2.53 7.99
C ASP A 4 -11.09 1.35 8.02
N PHE A 5 -9.93 1.58 8.61
CA PHE A 5 -8.91 0.54 8.81
C PHE A 5 -9.18 -0.25 10.09
N LYS A 6 -8.89 -1.56 10.08
CA LYS A 6 -8.96 -2.42 11.27
C LYS A 6 -7.61 -3.03 11.61
N GLU A 7 -7.44 -3.40 12.88
CA GLU A 7 -6.33 -4.26 13.31
C GLU A 7 -6.34 -5.57 12.51
N TRP A 8 -5.16 -6.01 12.09
CA TRP A 8 -4.89 -7.14 11.18
C TRP A 8 -5.16 -6.92 9.69
N ASP A 9 -5.67 -5.75 9.28
CA ASP A 9 -5.78 -5.43 7.86
C ASP A 9 -4.40 -5.25 7.21
N GLN A 10 -4.33 -5.55 5.92
CA GLN A 10 -3.14 -5.29 5.12
C GLN A 10 -3.24 -3.93 4.46
N VAL A 11 -2.14 -3.19 4.52
CA VAL A 11 -2.05 -1.85 3.96
C VAL A 11 -0.72 -1.62 3.27
N LEU A 12 -0.73 -0.69 2.32
CA LEU A 12 0.43 -0.16 1.66
C LEU A 12 0.79 1.20 2.29
N VAL A 13 2.06 1.42 2.60
CA VAL A 13 2.56 2.67 3.20
C VAL A 13 3.29 3.49 2.15
N SER A 14 3.04 4.79 2.11
CA SER A 14 3.67 5.69 1.14
C SER A 14 5.18 5.75 1.33
N THR A 15 5.91 5.69 0.22
CA THR A 15 7.37 5.84 0.19
C THR A 15 7.85 7.21 0.63
N LEU A 16 6.97 8.21 0.68
CA LEU A 16 7.24 9.54 1.25
C LEU A 16 7.62 9.47 2.73
N SER A 17 7.14 8.46 3.45
CA SER A 17 7.48 8.28 4.87
C SER A 17 8.85 7.62 5.08
N PHE A 18 9.54 7.21 4.01
CA PHE A 18 10.81 6.50 4.07
C PHE A 18 11.93 7.28 3.38
N ASN A 19 12.79 7.94 4.16
CA ASN A 19 13.95 8.65 3.62
C ASN A 19 15.05 7.75 2.98
N ASN A 20 15.11 6.46 3.34
CA ASN A 20 16.24 5.58 2.99
C ASN A 20 15.86 4.41 2.08
N LEU A 21 14.86 4.59 1.20
CA LEU A 21 14.59 3.56 0.19
C LEU A 21 15.77 3.50 -0.79
N LYS A 22 16.04 2.32 -1.34
CA LYS A 22 17.13 2.10 -2.31
C LYS A 22 16.68 2.54 -3.72
N GLY A 23 17.62 2.97 -4.58
CA GLY A 23 17.35 3.29 -6.00
C GLY A 23 16.99 4.77 -6.30
N PRO A 24 16.74 5.16 -7.56
CA PRO A 24 16.43 6.55 -7.91
C PRO A 24 14.96 6.91 -7.66
N LYS A 25 14.67 8.08 -7.06
CA LYS A 25 13.32 8.55 -6.66
C LYS A 25 12.26 8.42 -7.75
N LYS A 26 12.63 8.58 -9.03
CA LYS A 26 11.72 8.52 -10.18
C LYS A 26 11.28 7.10 -10.58
N MET A 27 12.01 6.07 -10.17
CA MET A 27 11.75 4.67 -10.53
C MET A 27 11.17 3.87 -9.36
N ARG A 28 11.06 4.47 -8.18
CA ARG A 28 10.50 3.81 -7.00
C ARG A 28 8.98 3.84 -7.05
N ASP A 29 8.37 2.78 -6.56
CA ASP A 29 6.94 2.78 -6.31
C ASP A 29 6.55 3.87 -5.31
N SER A 30 5.33 4.39 -5.47
CA SER A 30 4.80 5.42 -4.56
C SER A 30 4.40 4.84 -3.19
N PHE A 31 4.25 3.51 -3.11
CA PHE A 31 3.84 2.78 -1.92
C PHE A 31 4.64 1.49 -1.80
N VAL A 32 4.87 1.03 -0.57
CA VAL A 32 5.57 -0.20 -0.20
C VAL A 32 4.71 -1.00 0.77
N GLY A 33 4.83 -2.33 0.73
CA GLY A 33 3.99 -3.25 1.50
C GLY A 33 3.49 -4.40 0.62
N PRO A 34 2.69 -5.33 1.15
CA PRO A 34 1.73 -5.15 2.25
C PRO A 34 2.33 -5.24 3.65
N TYR A 35 1.87 -4.36 4.54
CA TYR A 35 2.14 -4.40 5.97
C TYR A 35 0.85 -4.62 6.74
N THR A 36 0.92 -5.38 7.83
CA THR A 36 -0.23 -5.67 8.68
C THR A 36 -0.37 -4.57 9.73
N ILE A 37 -1.58 -4.01 9.88
CA ILE A 37 -1.90 -3.11 10.99
C ILE A 37 -1.87 -3.90 12.30
N ILE A 38 -1.00 -3.51 13.22
CA ILE A 38 -0.95 -4.08 14.57
C ILE A 38 -1.96 -3.35 15.47
N LYS A 39 -2.07 -2.02 15.30
CA LYS A 39 -2.88 -1.17 16.18
C LYS A 39 -3.37 0.08 15.48
N LEU A 40 -4.57 0.53 15.83
CA LEU A 40 -5.10 1.84 15.41
C LEU A 40 -4.76 2.90 16.47
N ILE A 41 -4.13 4.00 16.04
CA ILE A 41 -3.79 5.13 16.92
C ILE A 41 -4.81 6.24 16.65
N GLY A 42 -5.90 6.17 17.43
CA GLY A 42 -7.05 7.05 17.25
C GLY A 42 -7.64 6.91 15.85
N LYS A 43 -8.07 8.02 15.26
CA LYS A 43 -8.69 8.06 13.92
C LYS A 43 -7.71 8.45 12.80
N ASN A 44 -6.51 8.92 13.16
CA ASN A 44 -5.63 9.62 12.23
C ASN A 44 -4.34 8.87 11.91
N ALA A 45 -3.99 7.83 12.67
CA ALA A 45 -2.77 7.08 12.47
C ALA A 45 -2.96 5.58 12.71
N VAL A 46 -2.12 4.78 12.06
CA VAL A 46 -2.09 3.32 12.19
C VAL A 46 -0.66 2.88 12.47
N GLU A 47 -0.51 1.91 13.36
CA GLU A 47 0.73 1.23 13.64
C GLU A 47 0.79 -0.06 12.83
N VAL A 48 1.84 -0.25 12.05
CA VAL A 48 2.00 -1.41 11.17
C VAL A 48 3.24 -2.22 11.53
N LYS A 49 3.17 -3.52 11.24
CA LYS A 49 4.30 -4.42 11.35
C LYS A 49 5.23 -4.23 10.15
N LEU A 50 6.31 -3.48 10.35
CA LEU A 50 7.37 -3.34 9.36
C LEU A 50 8.24 -4.60 9.30
N THR A 51 8.76 -4.93 8.12
CA THR A 51 9.77 -5.98 7.93
C THR A 51 11.12 -5.54 8.51
N GLU A 52 12.03 -6.49 8.79
CA GLU A 52 13.32 -6.21 9.45
C GLU A 52 14.15 -5.12 8.76
N GLU A 53 14.08 -5.04 7.42
CA GLU A 53 14.74 -3.99 6.63
C GLU A 53 14.30 -2.56 7.02
N PHE A 54 13.08 -2.42 7.55
CA PHE A 54 12.49 -1.16 7.99
C PHE A 54 12.25 -1.09 9.51
N SER A 55 12.74 -2.06 10.29
CA SER A 55 12.53 -2.12 11.75
C SER A 55 13.04 -0.87 12.50
N ARG A 56 14.04 -0.17 11.94
CA ARG A 56 14.56 1.10 12.49
C ARG A 56 13.71 2.34 12.15
N LYS A 57 12.64 2.19 11.36
CA LYS A 57 11.73 3.29 11.02
C LYS A 57 10.57 3.32 12.01
N HIS A 58 9.98 4.51 12.18
CA HIS A 58 8.76 4.63 12.97
C HIS A 58 7.65 3.76 12.35
N PRO A 59 7.06 2.82 13.12
CA PRO A 59 6.01 1.92 12.61
C PRO A 59 4.64 2.59 12.54
N VAL A 60 4.53 3.85 12.97
CA VAL A 60 3.28 4.62 13.01
C VAL A 60 3.21 5.55 11.81
N PHE A 61 2.13 5.42 11.04
CA PHE A 61 1.89 6.20 9.83
C PHE A 61 0.53 6.90 9.88
N PRO A 62 0.42 8.15 9.41
CA PRO A 62 -0.86 8.81 9.22
C PRO A 62 -1.74 8.08 8.21
N VAL A 63 -3.05 8.00 8.45
CA VAL A 63 -4.06 7.39 7.55
C VAL A 63 -3.95 7.92 6.11
N ARG A 64 -3.60 9.20 5.94
CA ARG A 64 -3.40 9.84 4.62
C ARG A 64 -2.25 9.25 3.80
N LEU A 65 -1.24 8.67 4.46
CA LEU A 65 -0.08 8.07 3.82
C LEU A 65 -0.21 6.55 3.68
N VAL A 66 -1.38 6.01 4.02
CA VAL A 66 -1.66 4.58 4.01
C VAL A 66 -2.80 4.30 3.04
N LYS A 67 -2.69 3.20 2.30
CA LYS A 67 -3.74 2.71 1.39
C LYS A 67 -4.14 1.29 1.76
N PRO A 68 -5.44 0.93 1.69
CA PRO A 68 -5.85 -0.46 1.83
C PRO A 68 -5.19 -1.31 0.76
N TYR A 69 -4.63 -2.45 1.15
CA TYR A 69 -4.08 -3.42 0.22
C TYR A 69 -5.20 -4.35 -0.24
N PHE A 70 -5.52 -4.30 -1.52
CA PHE A 70 -6.43 -5.26 -2.14
C PHE A 70 -5.57 -6.35 -2.76
N GLN A 71 -5.53 -7.52 -2.13
CA GLN A 71 -4.96 -8.69 -2.78
C GLN A 71 -5.76 -8.93 -4.05
N ALA A 72 -5.10 -8.85 -5.20
CA ALA A 72 -5.70 -9.28 -6.45
C ALA A 72 -5.93 -10.80 -6.33
N GLU A 73 -7.12 -11.21 -5.88
CA GLU A 73 -7.64 -12.52 -6.25
C GLU A 73 -7.48 -12.63 -7.75
N GLY A 74 -6.72 -13.64 -8.19
CA GLY A 74 -6.01 -13.69 -9.47
C GLY A 74 -6.85 -13.70 -10.75
N ASP A 75 -8.04 -13.11 -10.79
CA ASP A 75 -8.91 -13.14 -11.95
C ASP A 75 -9.83 -11.89 -12.08
N LYS A 76 -9.51 -10.77 -11.43
CA LYS A 76 -10.31 -9.53 -11.53
C LYS A 76 -9.62 -8.39 -12.26
N PHE A 77 -8.76 -8.70 -13.23
CA PHE A 77 -8.45 -7.72 -14.28
C PHE A 77 -9.76 -7.48 -15.05
N PRO A 78 -10.29 -6.24 -15.15
CA PRO A 78 -11.37 -5.98 -16.09
C PRO A 78 -10.81 -6.29 -17.48
N SER A 79 -11.41 -7.26 -18.16
CA SER A 79 -11.06 -7.71 -19.51
C SER A 79 -11.47 -6.71 -20.60
N TRP A 80 -11.31 -5.41 -20.35
CA TRP A 80 -11.52 -4.34 -21.31
C TRP A 80 -10.14 -3.99 -21.91
N LYS A 81 -9.72 -4.37 -23.11
CA LYS A 81 -10.42 -4.32 -24.39
C LYS A 81 -9.83 -5.42 -25.28
N LYS A 82 -10.61 -6.44 -25.63
CA LYS A 82 -10.38 -7.17 -26.89
C LYS A 82 -11.08 -6.36 -27.98
N THR A 83 -10.36 -5.49 -28.68
CA THR A 83 -10.91 -4.88 -29.89
C THR A 83 -11.01 -5.99 -30.94
N PRO A 84 -12.18 -6.31 -31.51
CA PRO A 84 -12.21 -7.13 -32.71
C PRO A 84 -11.52 -6.34 -33.81
N LEU A 85 -10.33 -6.81 -34.20
CA LEU A 85 -9.62 -6.32 -35.38
C LEU A 85 -10.56 -6.54 -36.57
N HIS A 86 -11.05 -5.44 -37.16
CA HIS A 86 -11.87 -5.47 -38.36
C HIS A 86 -11.20 -6.39 -39.39
N GLN A 87 -11.88 -7.48 -39.73
CA GLN A 87 -11.59 -8.26 -40.93
C GLN A 87 -11.65 -7.32 -42.13
N LYS A 88 -10.63 -7.37 -42.98
CA LYS A 88 -10.59 -6.69 -44.28
C LYS A 88 -10.40 -7.74 -45.36
#